data_AF-A0A943DUQ4-F1
#
_entry.id   AF-A0A943DUQ4-F1
#
_cell.length_a   1.000
_cell.length_b   1.000
_cell.length_c   1.000
_cell.angle_alpha   90.00
_cell.angle_beta   90.00
_cell.angle_gamma   90.00
#
_symmetry.space_group_name_H-M   'P 1'
#
loop_
_entity.id
_entity.type
_entity.pdbx_description
1 polymer ?
#
loop_
_entity_poly.entity_id
_entity_poly.type
_entity_poly.pdbx_seq_one_letter_code
_entity_poly.pdbx_strand_id
1 'polypeptide(L)'
;MKKLFLVLLIVVQACMAFAQNFSVDEPVYASVDIPPHYLNGGDKGLLSDLYTIISETAPVSQDSVKGRAAVSFAVSKDGQIDTDSIKVIRNRSVPDDYLKAAIEAIKKLGKFEPGKQLGTPKRVTYTIPVIYPAPPEYIKTNE
;
A
#
# COMPACT_ATOMS: atom_id res chain seq x y z
N MET A 1 -27.23 -19.80 43.05
CA MET A 1 -26.93 -18.39 42.67
C MET A 1 -25.65 -18.23 41.83
N LYS A 2 -24.59 -19.06 42.00
CA LYS A 2 -23.35 -18.96 41.19
C LYS A 2 -23.50 -19.31 39.70
N LYS A 3 -24.40 -20.25 39.34
CA LYS A 3 -24.63 -20.65 37.94
C LYS A 3 -25.35 -19.58 37.09
N LEU A 4 -26.12 -18.69 37.71
CA LEU A 4 -26.84 -17.62 37.01
C LEU A 4 -25.90 -16.45 36.64
N PHE A 5 -24.91 -16.16 37.50
CA PHE A 5 -23.87 -15.16 37.23
C PHE A 5 -22.92 -15.56 36.10
N LEU A 6 -22.59 -16.86 35.98
CA LEU A 6 -21.69 -17.37 34.95
C LEU A 6 -22.31 -17.24 33.54
N VAL A 7 -23.62 -17.47 33.40
CA VAL A 7 -24.33 -17.35 32.11
C VAL A 7 -24.40 -15.90 31.66
N LEU A 8 -24.64 -14.96 32.59
CA LEU A 8 -24.66 -13.53 32.28
C LEU A 8 -23.29 -13.04 31.76
N LEU A 9 -22.19 -13.54 32.34
CA LEU A 9 -20.82 -13.17 31.97
C LEU A 9 -20.44 -13.70 30.56
N ILE A 10 -20.88 -14.91 30.21
CA ILE A 10 -20.67 -15.50 28.88
C ILE A 10 -21.47 -14.75 27.81
N VAL A 11 -22.71 -14.34 28.10
CA VAL A 11 -23.54 -13.57 27.15
C VAL A 11 -22.94 -12.18 26.92
N VAL A 12 -22.42 -11.52 27.96
CA VAL A 12 -21.75 -10.20 27.83
C VAL A 12 -20.45 -10.31 27.02
N GLN A 13 -19.65 -11.36 27.22
CA GLN A 13 -18.44 -11.60 26.41
C GLN A 13 -18.76 -11.91 24.94
N ALA A 14 -19.83 -12.67 24.67
CA ALA A 14 -20.29 -12.92 23.30
C ALA A 14 -20.76 -11.63 22.61
N CYS A 15 -21.40 -10.71 23.33
CA CYS A 15 -21.80 -9.41 22.79
C CYS A 15 -20.61 -8.50 22.45
N MET A 16 -19.51 -8.53 23.22
CA MET A 16 -18.29 -7.77 22.86
C MET A 16 -17.61 -8.35 21.61
N ALA A 17 -17.62 -9.67 21.43
CA ALA A 17 -17.06 -10.32 20.24
C ALA A 17 -17.86 -10.01 18.96
N PHE A 18 -19.18 -9.79 19.06
CA PHE A 18 -20.04 -9.46 17.92
C PHE A 18 -20.00 -7.99 17.49
N ALA A 19 -19.43 -7.10 18.31
CA ALA A 19 -19.32 -5.66 18.02
C ALA A 19 -18.12 -5.29 17.12
N GLN A 20 -17.30 -6.28 16.73
CA GLN A 20 -16.07 -6.06 15.96
C GLN A 20 -16.19 -6.66 14.56
N ASN A 21 -16.99 -6.06 13.67
CA ASN A 21 -16.79 -6.15 12.20
C ASN A 21 -17.82 -5.36 11.39
N PHE A 22 -18.13 -4.11 11.78
CA PHE A 22 -18.82 -3.19 10.89
C PHE A 22 -17.79 -2.28 10.21
N SER A 23 -17.18 -2.77 9.14
CA SER A 23 -16.38 -1.92 8.26
C SER A 23 -17.33 -1.05 7.45
N VAL A 24 -17.60 0.17 7.93
CA VAL A 24 -18.14 1.23 7.08
C VAL A 24 -17.11 1.42 5.96
N ASP A 25 -17.51 1.15 4.71
CA ASP A 25 -16.65 1.35 3.56
C ASP A 25 -16.34 2.86 3.45
N GLU A 26 -15.17 3.25 3.95
CA GLU A 26 -14.79 4.65 4.00
C GLU A 26 -14.43 5.14 2.58
N PRO A 27 -14.97 6.30 2.16
CA PRO A 27 -14.71 6.81 0.83
C PRO A 27 -13.21 7.08 0.63
N VAL A 28 -12.70 6.67 -0.53
CA VAL A 28 -11.33 6.96 -0.97
C VAL A 28 -11.32 8.29 -1.72
N TYR A 29 -10.50 9.22 -1.26
CA TYR A 29 -10.34 10.52 -1.90
C TYR A 29 -9.26 10.42 -2.99
N ALA A 30 -9.53 10.99 -4.17
CA ALA A 30 -8.54 11.04 -5.25
C ALA A 30 -7.62 12.27 -5.13
N SER A 31 -8.09 13.33 -4.49
CA SER A 31 -7.36 14.58 -4.29
C SER A 31 -7.74 15.16 -2.94
N VAL A 32 -6.75 15.72 -2.26
CA VAL A 32 -6.87 16.34 -0.94
C VAL A 32 -5.92 17.53 -0.85
N ASP A 33 -6.14 18.41 0.14
CA ASP A 33 -5.29 19.61 0.36
C ASP A 33 -3.82 19.24 0.64
N ILE A 34 -3.58 18.16 1.38
CA ILE A 34 -2.23 17.64 1.69
C ILE A 34 -2.18 16.17 1.26
N PRO A 35 -1.38 15.78 0.27
CA PRO A 35 -1.29 14.38 -0.18
C PRO A 35 -0.54 13.51 0.85
N PRO A 36 -0.69 12.17 0.79
CA PRO A 36 0.15 11.27 1.57
C PRO A 36 1.63 11.48 1.29
N HIS A 37 2.46 11.38 2.33
CA HIS A 37 3.91 11.57 2.23
C HIS A 37 4.66 10.36 2.76
N TYR A 38 5.55 9.76 1.96
CA TYR A 38 6.28 8.56 2.38
C TYR A 38 7.32 8.91 3.45
N LEU A 39 7.29 8.24 4.60
CA LEU A 39 8.12 8.62 5.76
C LEU A 39 9.61 8.35 5.56
N ASN A 40 9.98 7.38 4.73
CA ASN A 40 11.39 7.00 4.52
C ASN A 40 12.06 7.87 3.45
N GLY A 41 11.88 9.19 3.49
CA GLY A 41 12.53 10.14 2.58
C GLY A 41 11.69 10.59 1.38
N GLY A 42 10.37 10.63 1.54
CA GLY A 42 9.45 11.14 0.54
C GLY A 42 9.49 10.35 -0.78
N ASP A 43 9.23 11.04 -1.89
CA ASP A 43 9.12 10.40 -3.21
C ASP A 43 10.44 9.68 -3.63
N LYS A 44 11.61 10.26 -3.30
CA LYS A 44 12.89 9.63 -3.62
C LYS A 44 13.10 8.36 -2.82
N GLY A 45 12.79 8.40 -1.51
CA GLY A 45 12.85 7.23 -0.64
C GLY A 45 11.90 6.12 -1.07
N LEU A 46 10.69 6.50 -1.47
CA LEU A 46 9.66 5.60 -1.99
C LEU A 46 10.16 4.83 -3.21
N LEU A 47 10.65 5.56 -4.22
CA LEU A 47 11.19 4.94 -5.43
C LEU A 47 12.42 4.09 -5.12
N SER A 48 13.26 4.53 -4.17
CA SER A 48 14.45 3.78 -3.79
C SER A 48 14.13 2.44 -3.13
N ASP A 49 13.24 2.43 -2.14
CA ASP A 49 12.80 1.20 -1.49
C ASP A 49 12.09 0.28 -2.50
N LEU A 50 11.20 0.84 -3.34
CA LEU A 50 10.48 0.10 -4.36
C LEU A 50 11.44 -0.61 -5.33
N TYR A 51 12.34 0.13 -5.98
CA TYR A 51 13.20 -0.45 -7.02
C TYR A 51 14.30 -1.33 -6.46
N THR A 52 14.74 -1.11 -5.21
CA THR A 52 15.65 -2.04 -4.52
C THR A 52 14.96 -3.40 -4.35
N ILE A 53 13.75 -3.44 -3.77
CA ILE A 53 13.00 -4.69 -3.58
C ILE A 53 12.68 -5.36 -4.94
N ILE A 54 12.30 -4.58 -5.95
CA ILE A 54 12.04 -5.12 -7.29
C ILE A 54 13.31 -5.74 -7.88
N SER A 55 14.47 -5.08 -7.75
CA SER A 55 15.73 -5.61 -8.29
C SER A 55 16.15 -6.94 -7.65
N GLU A 56 15.77 -7.15 -6.39
CA GLU A 56 16.05 -8.37 -5.64
C GLU A 56 15.07 -9.52 -5.94
N THR A 57 13.83 -9.20 -6.37
CA THR A 57 12.72 -10.16 -6.44
C THR A 57 12.20 -10.41 -7.85
N ALA A 58 12.37 -9.47 -8.77
CA ALA A 58 11.89 -9.60 -10.14
C ALA A 58 12.81 -10.52 -10.96
N PRO A 59 12.25 -11.31 -11.88
CA PRO A 59 13.05 -12.07 -12.81
C PRO A 59 13.86 -11.13 -13.71
N VAL A 60 15.11 -11.50 -13.96
CA VAL A 60 15.97 -10.80 -14.92
C VAL A 60 15.57 -11.27 -16.31
N SER A 61 14.83 -10.43 -17.05
CA SER A 61 14.65 -10.65 -18.49
C SER A 61 15.79 -9.99 -19.27
N GLN A 62 16.28 -10.71 -20.29
CA GLN A 62 17.32 -10.25 -21.21
C GLN A 62 16.74 -9.46 -22.40
N ASP A 63 15.44 -9.20 -22.39
CA ASP A 63 14.75 -8.55 -23.49
C ASP A 63 15.04 -7.04 -23.49
N SER A 64 15.26 -6.46 -24.67
CA SER A 64 15.48 -5.02 -24.85
C SER A 64 14.19 -4.18 -24.70
N VAL A 65 13.19 -4.69 -23.96
CA VAL A 65 11.88 -4.07 -23.79
C VAL A 65 11.99 -2.92 -22.79
N LYS A 66 11.43 -1.77 -23.17
CA LYS A 66 11.24 -0.64 -22.26
C LYS A 66 9.75 -0.45 -22.03
N GLY A 67 9.35 -0.46 -20.77
CA GLY A 67 7.96 -0.42 -20.37
C GLY A 67 7.69 0.60 -19.28
N ARG A 68 6.44 1.06 -19.21
CA ARG A 68 5.95 1.84 -18.08
C ARG A 68 4.52 1.47 -17.72
N ALA A 69 4.30 1.18 -16.46
CA ALA A 69 2.99 0.99 -15.88
C ALA A 69 2.70 2.07 -14.82
N ALA A 70 1.43 2.19 -14.46
CA ALA A 70 0.97 2.98 -13.33
C ALA A 70 0.20 2.04 -12.40
N VAL A 71 0.63 1.99 -11.15
CA VAL A 71 0.00 1.19 -10.10
C VAL A 71 -0.59 2.14 -9.07
N SER A 72 -1.84 1.92 -8.73
CA SER A 72 -2.62 2.73 -7.81
C SER A 72 -3.00 1.90 -6.60
N PHE A 73 -2.98 2.51 -5.42
CA PHE A 73 -3.42 1.93 -4.16
C PHE A 73 -3.94 3.03 -3.24
N ALA A 74 -4.65 2.68 -2.18
CA ALA A 74 -5.08 3.63 -1.16
C ALA A 74 -4.08 3.65 0.00
N VAL A 75 -3.80 4.85 0.50
CA VAL A 75 -3.15 5.08 1.79
C VAL A 75 -4.25 5.41 2.79
N SER A 76 -4.31 4.68 3.90
CA SER A 76 -5.31 4.84 4.95
C SER A 76 -5.07 6.08 5.81
N LYS A 77 -6.03 6.39 6.70
CA LYS A 77 -5.95 7.52 7.63
C LYS A 77 -4.84 7.40 8.66
N ASP A 78 -4.38 6.18 8.94
CA ASP A 78 -3.24 5.90 9.79
C ASP A 78 -1.92 5.82 9.00
N GLY A 79 -1.95 6.03 7.68
CA GLY A 79 -0.76 6.10 6.84
C GLY A 79 -0.26 4.76 6.30
N GLN A 80 -1.04 3.69 6.45
CA GLN A 80 -0.70 2.36 5.94
C GLN A 80 -1.16 2.21 4.49
N ILE A 81 -0.47 1.36 3.73
CA ILE A 81 -0.95 0.93 2.43
C ILE A 81 -2.10 -0.06 2.64
N ASP A 82 -3.21 0.18 1.98
CA ASP A 82 -4.29 -0.79 1.84
C ASP A 82 -3.93 -1.79 0.73
N THR A 83 -3.47 -2.97 1.14
CA THR A 83 -2.97 -4.01 0.24
C THR A 83 -4.02 -4.56 -0.71
N ASP A 84 -5.29 -4.51 -0.33
CA ASP A 84 -6.40 -5.04 -1.13
C ASP A 84 -6.84 -4.06 -2.23
N SER A 85 -6.43 -2.79 -2.10
CA SER A 85 -6.74 -1.73 -3.07
C SER A 85 -5.74 -1.61 -4.24
N ILE A 86 -4.65 -2.39 -4.21
CA ILE A 86 -3.57 -2.30 -5.21
C ILE A 86 -4.08 -2.75 -6.58
N LYS A 87 -3.97 -1.87 -7.58
CA LYS A 87 -4.43 -2.11 -8.95
C LYS A 87 -3.48 -1.51 -9.99
N VAL A 88 -3.20 -2.25 -11.05
CA VAL A 88 -2.53 -1.72 -12.24
C VAL A 88 -3.57 -0.98 -13.07
N ILE A 89 -3.50 0.35 -13.09
CA ILE A 89 -4.46 1.18 -13.84
C ILE A 89 -4.04 1.40 -15.29
N ARG A 90 -2.77 1.11 -15.60
CA ARG A 90 -2.23 1.23 -16.95
C ARG A 90 -0.95 0.41 -17.08
N ASN A 91 -0.83 -0.36 -18.16
CA ASN A 91 0.41 -1.03 -18.54
C ASN A 91 0.77 -0.69 -19.99
N ARG A 92 1.96 -0.12 -20.21
CA ARG A 92 2.56 0.04 -21.54
C ARG A 92 3.84 -0.79 -21.59
N SER A 93 3.70 -2.06 -21.95
CA SER A 93 4.81 -2.98 -22.24
C SER A 93 5.70 -3.36 -21.04
N VAL A 94 5.19 -3.29 -19.81
CA VAL A 94 5.86 -3.92 -18.66
C VAL A 94 5.50 -5.41 -18.62
N PRO A 95 6.47 -6.32 -18.54
CA PRO A 95 6.21 -7.75 -18.39
C PRO A 95 5.37 -8.09 -17.14
N ASP A 96 4.50 -9.10 -17.24
CA ASP A 96 3.54 -9.46 -16.19
C ASP A 96 4.22 -9.98 -14.91
N ASP A 97 5.32 -10.71 -15.07
CA ASP A 97 6.14 -11.22 -13.97
C ASP A 97 6.87 -10.10 -13.21
N TYR A 98 7.39 -9.09 -13.93
CA TYR A 98 7.93 -7.87 -13.34
C TYR A 98 6.84 -7.06 -12.63
N LEU A 99 5.64 -6.93 -13.20
CA LEU A 99 4.51 -6.28 -12.54
C LEU A 99 4.09 -7.00 -11.25
N LYS A 100 4.08 -8.34 -11.26
CA LYS A 100 3.80 -9.12 -10.07
C LYS A 100 4.83 -8.82 -8.97
N ALA A 101 6.12 -8.81 -9.30
CA ALA A 101 7.18 -8.43 -8.36
C ALA A 101 7.01 -6.99 -7.85
N ALA A 102 6.64 -6.04 -8.72
CA ALA A 102 6.38 -4.65 -8.35
C ALA A 102 5.19 -4.52 -7.38
N ILE A 103 4.10 -5.28 -7.59
CA ILE A 103 2.96 -5.32 -6.66
C ILE A 103 3.39 -5.86 -5.29
N GLU A 104 4.18 -6.94 -5.26
CA GLU A 104 4.72 -7.48 -4.00
C GLU A 104 5.69 -6.50 -3.31
N ALA A 105 6.46 -5.73 -4.08
CA ALA A 105 7.31 -4.68 -3.54
C ALA A 105 6.47 -3.55 -2.90
N ILE A 106 5.38 -3.13 -3.55
CA ILE A 106 4.46 -2.11 -2.99
C ILE A 106 3.90 -2.55 -1.64
N LYS A 107 3.52 -3.83 -1.49
CA LYS A 107 3.02 -4.38 -0.21
C LYS A 107 4.05 -4.33 0.91
N LYS A 108 5.34 -4.27 0.59
CA LYS A 108 6.47 -4.24 1.54
C LYS A 108 6.98 -2.84 1.82
N LEU A 109 6.44 -1.82 1.16
CA LEU A 109 6.83 -0.43 1.40
C LEU A 109 6.51 -0.02 2.84
N GLY A 110 7.26 0.97 3.31
CA GLY A 110 7.07 1.58 4.61
C GLY A 110 5.79 2.41 4.72
N LYS A 111 5.70 3.10 5.85
CA LYS A 111 4.55 3.88 6.24
C LYS A 111 4.57 5.29 5.62
N PHE A 112 3.39 5.87 5.46
CA PHE A 112 3.18 7.24 5.02
C PHE A 112 2.68 8.11 6.17
N GLU A 113 2.90 9.42 6.10
CA GLU A 113 1.98 10.37 6.68
C GLU A 113 0.68 10.35 5.86
N PRO A 114 -0.50 10.28 6.50
CA PRO A 114 -1.75 10.23 5.79
C PRO A 114 -2.03 11.56 5.09
N GLY A 115 -2.72 11.49 3.95
CA GLY A 115 -3.24 12.69 3.31
C GLY A 115 -4.31 13.36 4.18
N LYS A 116 -4.43 14.69 4.12
CA LYS A 116 -5.34 15.48 4.94
C LYS A 116 -6.22 16.37 4.06
N GLN A 117 -7.51 16.37 4.37
CA GLN A 117 -8.49 17.33 3.84
C GLN A 117 -9.00 18.18 5.00
N LEU A 118 -8.87 19.50 4.91
CA LEU A 118 -9.26 20.43 5.97
C LEU A 118 -8.66 20.03 7.33
N GLY A 119 -7.38 19.67 7.34
CA GLY A 119 -6.64 19.22 8.53
C GLY A 119 -7.00 17.82 9.05
N THR A 120 -8.01 17.15 8.48
CA THR A 120 -8.46 15.81 8.91
C THR A 120 -7.82 14.72 8.04
N PRO A 121 -7.17 13.69 8.62
CA PRO A 121 -6.66 12.54 7.87
C PRO A 121 -7.76 11.84 7.07
N LYS A 122 -7.46 11.50 5.81
CA LYS A 122 -8.36 10.79 4.89
C LYS A 122 -7.67 9.57 4.28
N ARG A 123 -8.48 8.60 3.85
CA ARG A 123 -8.02 7.52 2.98
C ARG A 123 -7.88 8.09 1.56
N VAL A 124 -6.68 8.05 1.00
CA VAL A 124 -6.36 8.76 -0.25
C VAL A 124 -5.75 7.80 -1.27
N THR A 125 -6.17 7.91 -2.53
CA THR A 125 -5.55 7.20 -3.64
C THR A 125 -4.15 7.75 -3.89
N TYR A 126 -3.17 6.87 -3.93
CA TYR A 126 -1.79 7.15 -4.31
C TYR A 126 -1.44 6.34 -5.57
N THR A 127 -0.68 6.94 -6.49
CA THR A 127 -0.32 6.29 -7.76
C THR A 127 1.17 6.45 -8.01
N ILE A 128 1.85 5.33 -8.27
CA ILE A 128 3.27 5.30 -8.57
C ILE A 128 3.53 4.80 -10.00
N PRO A 129 4.52 5.37 -10.70
CA PRO A 129 4.99 4.80 -11.96
C PRO A 129 5.91 3.60 -11.69
N VAL A 130 5.67 2.50 -12.40
CA VAL A 130 6.57 1.34 -12.46
C VAL A 130 7.27 1.36 -13.82
N ILE A 131 8.58 1.50 -13.83
CA ILE A 131 9.43 1.61 -15.03
C ILE A 131 10.17 0.29 -15.18
N TYR A 132 10.18 -0.23 -16.41
CA TYR A 132 10.93 -1.43 -16.77
C TYR A 132 11.92 -1.12 -17.90
N PRO A 133 13.20 -1.53 -17.79
CA PRO A 133 13.82 -2.11 -16.59
C PRO A 133 13.89 -1.13 -15.42
N ALA A 134 14.21 -1.64 -14.23
CA ALA A 134 14.36 -0.81 -13.03
C ALA A 134 15.41 0.30 -13.28
N PRO A 135 15.11 1.58 -12.97
CA PRO A 135 16.10 2.64 -13.12
C PRO A 135 17.21 2.48 -12.05
N PRO A 136 18.49 2.38 -12.46
CA PRO A 136 19.59 2.06 -11.55
C PRO A 136 19.82 3.13 -10.47
N GLU A 137 19.45 4.38 -10.72
CA GLU A 137 19.63 5.50 -9.79
C GLU A 137 18.80 5.39 -8.49
N TYR A 138 17.80 4.51 -8.46
CA TYR A 138 16.99 4.26 -7.28
C TYR A 138 17.43 3.02 -6.49
N ILE A 139 18.23 2.14 -7.09
CA ILE A 139 18.65 0.89 -6.47
C ILE A 139 19.75 1.20 -5.45
N LYS A 140 19.53 0.83 -4.19
CA LYS A 140 20.55 0.94 -3.13
C LYS A 140 21.63 -0.11 -3.40
N THR A 141 22.86 0.34 -3.66
CA THR A 141 24.03 -0.54 -3.64
C THR A 141 24.57 -0.61 -2.22
N ASN A 142 24.77 -1.82 -1.71
CA ASN A 142 25.53 -2.03 -0.48
C ASN A 142 27.01 -1.78 -0.81
N GLU A 143 27.46 -0.54 -0.71
CA GLU A 143 28.89 -0.20 -0.62
C GLU A 143 29.37 -0.30 0.82
#